data_AF-A0A961DCX1-F1
#
_entry.id   AF-A0A961DCX1-F1
#
_cell.length_a   1.000
_cell.length_b   1.000
_cell.length_c   1.000
_cell.angle_alpha   90.00
_cell.angle_beta   90.00
_cell.angle_gamma   90.00
#
_symmetry.space_group_name_H-M   'P 1'
#
loop_
_entity.id
_entity.type
_entity.pdbx_description
1 polymer ?
#
loop_
_entity_poly.entity_id
_entity_poly.type
_entity_poly.pdbx_seq_one_letter_code
_entity_poly.pdbx_strand_id
1 'polypeptide(L)'
;MLISLHHALFVLLPVALAARMAVRPCPATADVAQGVMRFCLGIGKWVLLIDPLWHLSAIVLRGGPESLSVSVTWMGFLALLLSLHFIFTAVGDLMAGLGGMLGFKVSDKFLETLTMRPVTGGKVVRLIALLIAITVLGMLLQTLSLTDTWLHLKALFVPPAKTIATAFQQARVWTDFHVITMFAALACLIGLPNSGDFLRERAAWKGTVCLSIFLLAMAMLWAHASPMS
;
A
#
# COMPACT_ATOMS: atom_id res chain seq x y z
N MET A 1 -5.63 -18.15 6.04
CA MET A 1 -5.09 -17.77 7.37
C MET A 1 -3.91 -16.77 7.35
N LEU A 2 -3.35 -16.35 6.21
CA LEU A 2 -2.33 -15.27 6.14
C LEU A 2 -2.87 -13.84 6.10
N ILE A 3 -4.20 -13.70 6.04
CA ILE A 3 -4.91 -12.42 6.20
C ILE A 3 -4.60 -11.80 7.58
N SER A 4 -4.42 -12.63 8.62
CA SER A 4 -4.28 -12.14 9.99
C SER A 4 -2.99 -11.36 10.26
N LEU A 5 -1.84 -11.74 9.70
CA LEU A 5 -0.56 -11.04 9.99
C LEU A 5 -0.45 -9.69 9.25
N HIS A 6 -0.88 -9.63 7.99
CA HIS A 6 -0.97 -8.39 7.24
C HIS A 6 -1.96 -7.43 7.91
N HIS A 7 -3.18 -7.89 8.23
CA HIS A 7 -4.15 -7.03 8.89
C HIS A 7 -3.71 -6.63 10.30
N ALA A 8 -3.09 -7.52 11.08
CA ALA A 8 -2.58 -7.20 12.41
C ALA A 8 -1.42 -6.20 12.36
N LEU A 9 -0.40 -6.40 11.51
CA LEU A 9 0.70 -5.44 11.38
C LEU A 9 0.18 -4.09 10.88
N PHE A 10 -0.80 -4.07 9.98
CA PHE A 10 -1.29 -2.84 9.38
C PHE A 10 -2.32 -2.09 10.22
N VAL A 11 -3.12 -2.75 11.09
CA VAL A 11 -4.03 -2.08 12.03
C VAL A 11 -3.27 -1.71 13.31
N LEU A 12 -2.43 -2.62 13.82
CA LEU A 12 -1.73 -2.40 15.08
C LEU A 12 -0.56 -1.44 14.92
N LEU A 13 0.13 -1.37 13.78
CA LEU A 13 1.26 -0.45 13.63
C LEU A 13 0.82 1.02 13.68
N PRO A 14 -0.19 1.51 12.92
CA PRO A 14 -0.67 2.88 13.04
C PRO A 14 -1.25 3.17 14.41
N VAL A 15 -1.99 2.23 15.01
CA VAL A 15 -2.60 2.40 16.34
C VAL A 15 -1.54 2.43 17.44
N ALA A 16 -0.57 1.52 17.42
CA ALA A 16 0.53 1.49 18.38
C ALA A 16 1.45 2.70 18.21
N LEU A 17 1.72 3.13 16.98
CA LEU A 17 2.54 4.30 16.72
C LEU A 17 1.80 5.59 17.10
N ALA A 18 0.49 5.67 16.84
CA ALA A 18 -0.37 6.76 17.32
C ALA A 18 -0.43 6.79 18.86
N ALA A 19 -0.58 5.63 19.51
CA ALA A 19 -0.56 5.51 20.97
C ALA A 19 0.79 5.94 21.56
N ARG A 20 1.92 5.54 20.95
CA ARG A 20 3.25 6.01 21.37
C ARG A 20 3.43 7.52 21.22
N MET A 21 2.85 8.13 20.19
CA MET A 21 2.87 9.58 20.03
C MET A 21 1.93 10.29 20.99
N ALA A 22 0.82 9.66 21.41
CA ALA A 22 -0.07 10.20 22.43
C ALA A 22 0.59 10.29 23.83
N VAL A 23 1.67 9.52 24.08
CA VAL A 23 2.48 9.63 25.32
C VAL A 23 3.33 10.92 25.35
N ARG A 24 3.57 11.57 24.20
CA ARG A 24 4.22 12.88 24.11
C ARG A 24 3.38 13.83 23.24
N PRO A 25 2.21 14.24 23.71
CA PRO A 25 1.32 15.07 22.92
C PRO A 25 1.97 16.42 22.66
N CYS A 26 1.96 16.85 21.41
CA CYS A 26 2.25 18.24 21.06
C CYS A 26 0.89 18.96 21.01
N PRO A 27 0.51 19.73 22.04
CA PRO A 27 -0.77 20.41 22.07
C PRO A 27 -0.78 21.44 20.94
N ALA A 28 -1.67 21.22 19.98
CA ALA A 28 -1.93 22.14 18.88
C ALA A 28 -3.44 22.23 18.69
N THR A 29 -3.91 23.29 18.04
CA THR A 29 -5.29 23.42 17.58
C THR A 29 -5.57 22.40 16.49
N ALA A 30 -5.76 21.14 16.89
CA ALA A 30 -6.05 20.03 15.99
C ALA A 30 -7.42 20.26 15.35
N ASP A 31 -7.44 20.33 14.02
CA ASP A 31 -8.69 20.40 13.27
C ASP A 31 -9.26 18.99 13.14
N VAL A 32 -10.28 18.69 13.94
CA VAL A 32 -10.98 17.40 13.95
C VAL A 32 -11.52 17.06 12.57
N ALA A 33 -12.04 18.02 11.81
CA ALA A 33 -12.60 17.77 10.48
C ALA A 33 -11.50 17.36 9.49
N GLN A 34 -10.35 18.04 9.54
CA GLN A 34 -9.18 17.65 8.74
C GLN A 34 -8.64 16.27 9.16
N GLY A 35 -8.69 15.95 10.46
CA GLY A 35 -8.36 14.63 11.01
C GLY A 35 -9.23 13.52 10.41
N VAL A 36 -10.55 13.69 10.46
CA VAL A 36 -11.51 12.74 9.87
C VAL A 36 -11.25 12.55 8.37
N MET A 37 -11.02 13.64 7.61
CA MET A 37 -10.73 13.53 6.17
C MET A 37 -9.46 12.73 5.89
N ARG A 38 -8.36 12.97 6.63
CA ARG A 38 -7.12 12.20 6.49
C ARG A 38 -7.31 10.74 6.86
N PHE A 39 -8.08 10.46 7.90
CA PHE A 39 -8.43 9.10 8.29
C PHE A 39 -9.19 8.36 7.18
N CYS A 40 -10.24 8.99 6.62
CA CYS A 40 -11.00 8.46 5.49
C CYS A 40 -10.12 8.17 4.27
N LEU A 41 -9.22 9.08 3.90
CA LEU A 41 -8.27 8.87 2.80
C LEU A 41 -7.28 7.74 3.09
N GLY A 42 -6.79 7.64 4.32
CA GLY A 42 -5.89 6.56 4.75
C GLY A 42 -6.53 5.18 4.58
N ILE A 43 -7.77 5.01 5.05
CA ILE A 43 -8.53 3.77 4.85
C ILE A 43 -8.84 3.54 3.37
N GLY A 44 -9.21 4.59 2.64
CA GLY A 44 -9.47 4.51 1.21
C GLY A 44 -8.30 3.93 0.42
N LYS A 45 -7.10 4.49 0.61
CA LYS A 45 -5.86 3.97 -0.02
C LYS A 45 -5.57 2.53 0.37
N TRP A 46 -5.84 2.18 1.62
CA TRP A 46 -5.65 0.82 2.09
C TRP A 46 -6.52 -0.16 1.31
N VAL A 47 -7.83 -0.02 1.40
CA VAL A 47 -8.74 -1.03 0.82
C VAL A 47 -8.74 -1.00 -0.71
N LEU A 48 -8.61 0.17 -1.32
CA LEU A 48 -8.77 0.31 -2.78
C LEU A 48 -7.48 0.08 -3.57
N LEU A 49 -6.31 0.32 -2.97
CA LEU A 49 -5.03 0.20 -3.67
C LEU A 49 -4.16 -0.87 -3.02
N ILE A 50 -3.89 -0.75 -1.72
CA ILE A 50 -2.90 -1.59 -1.04
C ILE A 50 -3.35 -3.05 -0.99
N ASP A 51 -4.57 -3.33 -0.55
CA ASP A 51 -5.06 -4.71 -0.43
C ASP A 51 -5.10 -5.46 -1.77
N PRO A 52 -5.65 -4.89 -2.87
CA PRO A 52 -5.65 -5.53 -4.18
C PRO A 52 -4.24 -5.75 -4.74
N LEU A 53 -3.34 -4.78 -4.61
CA LEU A 53 -1.96 -4.89 -5.10
C LEU A 53 -1.16 -5.92 -4.28
N TRP A 54 -1.37 -5.97 -2.97
CA TRP A 54 -0.74 -6.97 -2.11
C TRP A 54 -1.23 -8.36 -2.47
N HIS A 55 -2.55 -8.53 -2.68
CA HIS A 55 -3.14 -9.79 -3.11
C HIS A 55 -2.56 -10.26 -4.45
N LEU A 56 -2.45 -9.36 -5.43
CA LEU A 56 -1.82 -9.63 -6.72
C LEU A 56 -0.37 -10.11 -6.55
N SER A 57 0.43 -9.43 -5.72
CA SER A 57 1.81 -9.87 -5.45
C SER A 57 1.86 -11.26 -4.79
N ALA A 58 0.92 -11.55 -3.89
CA ALA A 58 0.85 -12.82 -3.19
C ALA A 58 0.41 -13.96 -4.10
N ILE A 59 -0.47 -13.73 -5.08
CA ILE A 59 -0.82 -14.71 -6.12
C ILE A 59 0.43 -15.12 -6.89
N VAL A 60 1.27 -14.15 -7.27
CA VAL A 60 2.51 -14.41 -8.02
C VAL A 60 3.53 -15.16 -7.16
N LEU A 61 3.78 -14.69 -5.94
CA LEU A 61 4.79 -15.24 -5.04
C LEU A 61 4.44 -16.62 -4.47
N ARG A 62 3.14 -16.95 -4.38
CA ARG A 62 2.65 -18.27 -3.96
C ARG A 62 2.44 -19.25 -5.10
N GLY A 63 2.55 -18.80 -6.35
CA GLY A 63 2.36 -19.66 -7.52
C GLY A 63 3.36 -20.81 -7.59
N GLY A 64 4.54 -20.63 -6.98
CA GLY A 64 5.66 -21.56 -7.08
C GLY A 64 6.64 -21.12 -8.17
N PRO A 65 7.95 -21.41 -8.04
CA PRO A 65 8.96 -21.02 -9.03
C PRO A 65 8.72 -21.57 -10.44
N GLU A 66 8.14 -22.77 -10.55
CA GLU A 66 7.91 -23.50 -11.80
C GLU A 66 6.82 -22.91 -12.71
N SER A 67 5.97 -22.04 -12.18
CA SER A 67 4.84 -21.42 -12.88
C SER A 67 5.03 -19.93 -13.13
N LEU A 68 6.21 -19.40 -12.81
CA LEU A 68 6.57 -18.02 -13.09
C LEU A 68 6.80 -17.78 -14.58
N SER A 69 6.47 -16.59 -15.05
CA SER A 69 6.92 -16.09 -16.36
C SER A 69 7.45 -14.68 -16.15
N VAL A 70 8.35 -14.21 -17.01
CA VAL A 70 8.96 -12.87 -16.85
C VAL A 70 7.87 -11.80 -16.69
N SER A 71 6.84 -11.81 -17.52
CA SER A 71 5.74 -10.84 -17.46
C SER A 71 4.96 -10.90 -16.14
N VAL A 72 4.64 -12.11 -15.67
CA VAL A 72 3.93 -12.33 -14.40
C VAL A 72 4.78 -11.93 -13.20
N THR A 73 6.07 -12.26 -13.21
CA THR A 73 7.00 -11.90 -12.13
C THR A 73 7.15 -10.39 -12.02
N TRP A 74 7.27 -9.68 -13.15
CA TRP A 74 7.29 -8.21 -13.17
C TRP A 74 5.98 -7.61 -12.66
N MET A 75 4.84 -8.17 -13.06
CA MET A 75 3.53 -7.73 -12.54
C MET A 75 3.47 -7.86 -11.01
N GLY A 76 3.86 -9.00 -10.46
CA GLY A 76 3.88 -9.22 -9.01
C GLY A 76 4.87 -8.32 -8.27
N PHE A 77 6.06 -8.11 -8.85
CA PHE A 77 7.09 -7.23 -8.29
C PHE A 77 6.63 -5.77 -8.26
N LEU A 78 6.07 -5.26 -9.35
CA LEU A 78 5.53 -3.91 -9.43
C LEU A 78 4.33 -3.71 -8.50
N ALA A 79 3.44 -4.70 -8.41
CA ALA A 79 2.32 -4.66 -7.48
C ALA A 79 2.80 -4.57 -6.02
N LEU A 80 3.81 -5.37 -5.65
CA LEU A 80 4.41 -5.30 -4.31
C LEU A 80 5.07 -3.94 -4.06
N LEU A 81 5.82 -3.43 -5.02
CA LEU A 81 6.49 -2.13 -4.96
C LEU A 81 5.47 -0.99 -4.71
N LEU A 82 4.38 -0.99 -5.47
CA LEU A 82 3.31 0.00 -5.32
C LEU A 82 2.56 -0.16 -4.00
N SER A 83 2.26 -1.39 -3.58
CA SER A 83 1.65 -1.67 -2.27
C SER A 83 2.49 -1.09 -1.14
N LEU A 84 3.80 -1.32 -1.18
CA LEU A 84 4.76 -0.85 -0.21
C LEU A 84 5.00 0.66 -0.29
N HIS A 85 4.81 1.28 -1.44
CA HIS A 85 4.80 2.73 -1.51
C HIS A 85 3.55 3.30 -0.83
N PHE A 86 2.37 2.83 -1.21
CA PHE A 86 1.10 3.36 -0.72
C PHE A 86 0.90 3.11 0.77
N ILE A 87 1.37 1.99 1.33
CA ILE A 87 1.26 1.70 2.77
C ILE A 87 1.89 2.81 3.62
N PHE A 88 3.10 3.28 3.29
CA PHE A 88 3.74 4.32 4.11
C PHE A 88 2.94 5.62 4.08
N THR A 89 2.39 5.97 2.91
CA THR A 89 1.52 7.15 2.79
C THR A 89 0.21 6.98 3.55
N ALA A 90 -0.42 5.80 3.49
CA ALA A 90 -1.67 5.51 4.16
C ALA A 90 -1.50 5.47 5.69
N VAL A 91 -0.41 4.89 6.19
CA VAL A 91 -0.07 4.91 7.63
C VAL A 91 0.11 6.34 8.13
N GLY A 92 0.82 7.19 7.38
CA GLY A 92 0.96 8.61 7.73
C GLY A 92 -0.38 9.34 7.78
N ASP A 93 -1.26 9.08 6.81
CA ASP A 93 -2.61 9.67 6.75
C ASP A 93 -3.49 9.20 7.92
N LEU A 94 -3.47 7.91 8.24
CA LEU A 94 -4.19 7.35 9.39
C LEU A 94 -3.69 7.93 10.71
N MET A 95 -2.38 8.04 10.90
CA MET A 95 -1.80 8.61 12.12
C MET A 95 -2.13 10.09 12.27
N ALA A 96 -2.01 10.88 11.20
CA ALA A 96 -2.41 12.28 11.19
C ALA A 96 -3.91 12.45 11.43
N GLY A 97 -4.72 11.54 10.87
CA GLY A 97 -6.17 11.53 11.03
C GLY A 97 -6.60 11.25 12.47
N LEU A 98 -6.07 10.17 13.05
CA LEU A 98 -6.30 9.81 14.45
C LEU A 98 -5.80 10.90 15.39
N GLY A 99 -4.62 11.47 15.14
CA GLY A 99 -4.12 12.60 15.93
C GLY A 99 -5.05 13.81 15.89
N GLY A 100 -5.53 14.18 14.70
CA GLY A 100 -6.48 15.27 14.53
C GLY A 100 -7.79 15.04 15.31
N MET A 101 -8.31 13.82 15.29
CA MET A 101 -9.54 13.44 16.02
C MET A 101 -9.34 13.39 17.54
N LEU A 102 -8.14 13.05 18.01
CA LEU A 102 -7.79 12.93 19.42
C LEU A 102 -7.18 14.20 20.02
N GLY A 103 -7.03 15.27 19.25
CA GLY A 103 -6.54 16.56 19.73
C GLY A 103 -5.01 16.74 19.73
N PHE A 104 -4.25 15.90 19.02
CA PHE A 104 -2.79 16.00 18.91
C PHE A 104 -2.29 16.09 17.47
N LYS A 105 -1.29 16.94 17.22
CA LYS A 105 -0.70 17.07 15.87
C LYS A 105 0.49 16.12 15.70
N VAL A 106 0.47 15.32 14.63
CA VAL A 106 1.64 14.54 14.20
C VAL A 106 2.68 15.46 13.57
N SER A 107 3.96 15.26 13.87
CA SER A 107 5.05 16.07 13.34
C SER A 107 5.08 16.04 11.80
N ASP A 108 5.13 17.21 11.16
CA ASP A 108 5.19 17.32 9.71
C ASP A 108 6.44 16.63 9.15
N LYS A 109 7.58 16.65 9.87
CA LYS A 109 8.82 15.94 9.51
C LYS A 109 8.64 14.42 9.50
N PHE A 110 7.84 13.90 10.44
CA PHE A 110 7.53 12.47 10.50
C PHE A 110 6.64 12.04 9.33
N LEU A 111 5.60 12.83 9.03
CA LEU A 111 4.74 12.61 7.87
C LEU A 111 5.51 12.72 6.55
N GLU A 112 6.42 13.69 6.45
CA GLU A 112 7.29 13.86 5.29
C GLU A 112 8.25 12.68 5.10
N THR A 113 8.71 12.06 6.19
CA THR A 113 9.56 10.85 6.13
C THR A 113 8.78 9.63 5.62
N LEU A 114 7.49 9.53 5.97
CA LEU A 114 6.61 8.44 5.53
C LEU A 114 6.10 8.62 4.10
N THR A 115 5.81 9.85 3.68
CA THR A 115 5.60 10.14 2.26
C THR A 115 6.96 10.05 1.59
N MET A 116 7.25 8.94 0.92
CA MET A 116 8.52 8.67 0.21
C MET A 116 8.75 9.66 -0.95
N ARG A 117 8.83 10.97 -0.65
CA ARG A 117 9.01 12.05 -1.61
C ARG A 117 10.42 11.93 -2.19
N PRO A 118 10.60 12.10 -3.50
CA PRO A 118 11.93 12.17 -4.07
C PRO A 118 12.65 13.38 -3.48
N VAL A 119 13.58 13.13 -2.56
CA VAL A 119 14.41 14.18 -1.97
C VAL A 119 15.41 14.64 -3.03
N THR A 120 15.25 15.86 -3.53
CA THR A 120 16.12 16.47 -4.54
C THR A 120 17.60 16.36 -4.13
N GLY A 121 18.44 15.81 -5.03
CA GLY A 121 19.88 15.58 -4.83
C GLY A 121 20.29 14.10 -4.73
N GLY A 122 21.53 13.82 -4.31
CA GLY A 122 22.10 12.46 -4.19
C GLY A 122 21.39 11.50 -3.22
N LYS A 123 20.27 11.92 -2.61
CA LYS A 123 19.42 11.13 -1.73
C LYS A 123 18.37 10.30 -2.48
N VAL A 124 18.04 10.62 -3.74
CA VAL A 124 17.11 9.82 -4.57
C VAL A 124 17.63 8.40 -4.76
N VAL A 125 18.93 8.24 -5.01
CA VAL A 125 19.56 6.92 -5.16
C VAL A 125 19.40 6.08 -3.89
N ARG A 126 19.56 6.69 -2.71
CA ARG A 126 19.34 6.01 -1.42
C ARG A 126 17.87 5.62 -1.24
N LEU A 127 16.94 6.48 -1.63
CA LEU A 127 15.50 6.21 -1.54
C LEU A 127 15.09 5.03 -2.45
N ILE A 128 15.57 5.02 -3.70
CA ILE A 128 15.34 3.92 -4.63
C ILE A 128 15.96 2.62 -4.10
N ALA A 129 17.20 2.67 -3.60
CA ALA A 129 17.86 1.50 -3.02
C ALA A 129 17.11 0.97 -1.79
N LEU A 130 16.61 1.85 -0.91
CA LEU A 130 15.79 1.46 0.23
C LEU A 130 14.46 0.85 -0.21
N LEU A 131 13.80 1.44 -1.20
CA LEU A 131 12.54 0.92 -1.72
C LEU A 131 12.72 -0.48 -2.33
N ILE A 132 13.79 -0.69 -3.10
CA ILE A 132 14.15 -2.01 -3.63
C ILE A 132 14.46 -2.98 -2.48
N ALA A 133 15.26 -2.57 -1.49
CA ALA A 133 15.58 -3.41 -0.34
C ALA A 133 14.34 -3.82 0.47
N ILE A 134 13.41 -2.88 0.70
CA ILE A 134 12.13 -3.12 1.36
C ILE A 134 11.25 -4.04 0.52
N THR A 135 11.28 -3.90 -0.82
CA THR A 135 10.53 -4.78 -1.73
C THR A 135 11.08 -6.21 -1.69
N VAL A 136 12.40 -6.39 -1.74
CA VAL A 136 13.06 -7.69 -1.60
C VAL A 136 12.76 -8.31 -0.23
N LEU A 137 12.81 -7.51 0.83
CA LEU A 137 12.41 -7.96 2.16
C LEU A 137 10.92 -8.35 2.20
N GLY A 138 10.06 -7.60 1.53
CA GLY A 138 8.63 -7.92 1.37
C GLY A 138 8.42 -9.26 0.66
N MET A 139 9.17 -9.53 -0.42
CA MET A 139 9.15 -10.83 -1.09
C MET A 139 9.57 -11.94 -0.14
N LEU A 140 10.65 -11.73 0.62
CA LEU A 140 11.14 -12.70 1.61
C LEU A 140 10.10 -13.01 2.70
N LEU A 141 9.39 -11.98 3.18
CA LEU A 141 8.32 -12.15 4.17
C LEU A 141 7.12 -12.91 3.60
N GLN A 142 6.83 -12.79 2.30
CA GLN A 142 5.74 -13.51 1.66
C GLN A 142 6.06 -14.96 1.32
N THR A 143 7.30 -15.23 0.88
CA THR A 143 7.76 -16.59 0.52
C THR A 143 8.19 -17.41 1.74
N LEU A 144 8.57 -16.74 2.85
CA LEU A 144 9.10 -17.37 4.06
C LEU A 144 10.36 -18.24 3.82
N SER A 145 11.01 -18.07 2.66
CA SER A 145 12.11 -18.91 2.18
C SER A 145 13.07 -18.08 1.32
N LEU A 146 14.36 -18.13 1.65
CA LEU A 146 15.41 -17.45 0.88
C LEU A 146 15.56 -18.06 -0.51
N THR A 147 15.44 -19.39 -0.62
CA THR A 147 15.58 -20.11 -1.89
C THR A 147 14.49 -19.71 -2.86
N ASP A 148 13.24 -19.65 -2.42
CA ASP A 148 12.12 -19.29 -3.29
C ASP A 148 12.19 -17.83 -3.68
N THR A 149 12.56 -16.93 -2.75
CA THR A 149 12.78 -15.51 -3.06
C THR A 149 13.83 -15.34 -4.15
N TRP A 150 14.93 -16.07 -4.06
CA TRP A 150 15.99 -16.03 -5.06
C TRP A 150 15.52 -16.52 -6.43
N LEU A 151 14.70 -17.57 -6.48
CA LEU A 151 14.13 -18.07 -7.74
C LEU A 151 13.18 -17.04 -8.37
N HIS A 152 12.36 -16.35 -7.55
CA HIS A 152 11.51 -15.25 -8.04
C HIS A 152 12.34 -14.07 -8.57
N LEU A 153 13.43 -13.70 -7.89
CA LEU A 153 14.33 -12.65 -8.37
C LEU A 153 15.01 -13.03 -9.69
N LYS A 154 15.43 -14.30 -9.84
CA LYS A 154 15.95 -14.81 -11.11
C LYS A 154 14.90 -14.77 -12.23
N ALA A 155 13.65 -15.11 -11.89
CA ALA A 155 12.54 -15.12 -12.84
C ALA A 155 12.18 -13.73 -13.41
N LEU A 156 12.70 -12.64 -12.83
CA LEU A 156 12.57 -11.28 -13.40
C LEU A 156 13.36 -11.14 -14.71
N PHE A 157 14.47 -11.85 -14.85
CA PHE A 157 15.41 -11.69 -15.96
C PHE A 157 15.47 -12.92 -16.85
N VAL A 158 15.33 -14.12 -16.27
CA VAL A 158 15.42 -15.38 -17.00
C VAL A 158 14.10 -16.14 -16.82
N PRO A 159 13.31 -16.35 -17.89
CA PRO A 159 12.08 -17.11 -17.78
C PRO A 159 12.39 -18.57 -17.43
N PRO A 160 11.64 -19.22 -16.52
CA PRO A 160 11.65 -20.67 -16.46
C PRO A 160 11.03 -21.24 -17.75
N ALA A 161 11.26 -22.53 -18.00
CA ALA A 161 10.70 -23.21 -19.17
C ALA A 161 9.18 -23.01 -19.23
N LYS A 162 8.63 -22.72 -20.42
CA LYS A 162 7.19 -22.59 -20.60
C LYS A 162 6.53 -23.94 -20.32
N THR A 163 5.78 -24.01 -19.23
CA THR A 163 4.96 -25.17 -18.86
C THR A 163 3.48 -24.81 -18.88
N ILE A 164 2.60 -25.80 -18.83
CA ILE A 164 1.15 -25.60 -18.68
C ILE A 164 0.85 -24.79 -17.40
N ALA A 165 1.62 -24.99 -16.33
CA ALA A 165 1.50 -24.23 -15.08
C ALA A 165 1.76 -22.72 -15.28
N THR A 166 2.72 -22.35 -16.12
CA THR A 166 2.98 -20.93 -16.45
C THR A 166 1.80 -20.27 -17.17
N ALA A 167 1.10 -21.00 -18.05
CA ALA A 167 -0.07 -20.49 -18.75
C ALA A 167 -1.27 -20.27 -17.81
N PHE A 168 -1.52 -21.21 -16.90
CA PHE A 168 -2.55 -21.05 -15.88
C PHE A 168 -2.26 -19.88 -14.95
N GLN A 169 -1.01 -19.72 -14.51
CA GLN A 169 -0.64 -18.59 -13.66
C GLN A 169 -0.77 -17.26 -14.41
N GLN A 170 -0.40 -17.22 -15.70
CA GLN A 170 -0.59 -16.03 -16.52
C GLN A 170 -2.08 -15.64 -16.63
N ALA A 171 -2.97 -16.59 -16.84
CA ALA A 171 -4.42 -16.34 -16.87
C ALA A 171 -4.98 -15.84 -15.52
N ARG A 172 -4.45 -16.32 -14.39
CA ARG A 172 -4.85 -15.85 -13.05
C ARG A 172 -4.37 -14.44 -12.73
N VAL A 173 -3.23 -14.03 -13.28
CA VAL A 173 -2.59 -12.74 -13.00
C VAL A 173 -3.10 -11.66 -13.94
N TRP A 174 -3.25 -11.97 -15.23
CA TRP A 174 -3.73 -11.04 -16.24
C TRP A 174 -5.26 -11.03 -16.31
N THR A 175 -5.88 -10.60 -15.22
CA THR A 175 -7.32 -10.29 -15.18
C THR A 175 -7.54 -8.80 -15.36
N ASP A 176 -8.70 -8.42 -15.90
CA ASP A 176 -9.08 -7.01 -16.08
C ASP A 176 -8.98 -6.23 -14.76
N PHE A 177 -9.38 -6.87 -13.66
CA PHE A 177 -9.30 -6.29 -12.32
C PHE A 177 -7.86 -5.93 -11.91
N HIS A 178 -6.89 -6.83 -12.09
CA HIS A 178 -5.50 -6.56 -11.73
C HIS A 178 -4.88 -5.48 -12.61
N VAL A 179 -5.22 -5.49 -13.91
CA VAL A 179 -4.74 -4.50 -14.87
C VAL A 179 -5.28 -3.11 -14.54
N ILE A 180 -6.59 -2.99 -14.30
CA ILE A 180 -7.22 -1.73 -13.90
C ILE A 180 -6.64 -1.22 -12.59
N THR A 181 -6.45 -2.09 -11.60
CA THR A 181 -5.85 -1.74 -10.30
C THR A 181 -4.44 -1.21 -10.47
N MET A 182 -3.61 -1.86 -11.30
CA MET A 182 -2.26 -1.41 -11.61
C MET A 182 -2.24 -0.03 -12.28
N PHE A 183 -3.10 0.20 -13.26
CA PHE A 183 -3.22 1.50 -13.91
C PHE A 183 -3.72 2.58 -12.96
N ALA A 184 -4.73 2.27 -12.13
CA ALA A 184 -5.24 3.19 -11.11
C ALA A 184 -4.15 3.55 -10.10
N ALA A 185 -3.38 2.57 -9.61
CA ALA A 185 -2.27 2.79 -8.70
C ALA A 185 -1.18 3.67 -9.33
N LEU A 186 -0.83 3.44 -10.60
CA LEU A 186 0.15 4.25 -11.31
C LEU A 186 -0.37 5.69 -11.55
N ALA A 187 -1.63 5.84 -11.93
CA ALA A 187 -2.27 7.14 -12.08
C ALA A 187 -2.31 7.91 -10.76
N CYS A 188 -2.59 7.24 -9.64
CA CYS A 188 -2.53 7.83 -8.31
C CYS A 188 -1.10 8.24 -7.92
N LEU A 189 -0.09 7.45 -8.31
CA LEU A 189 1.31 7.76 -8.00
C LEU A 189 1.83 9.00 -8.75
N ILE A 190 1.41 9.19 -10.00
CA ILE A 190 1.91 10.27 -10.87
C ILE A 190 1.02 11.51 -10.81
N GLY A 191 -0.30 11.32 -10.83
CA GLY A 191 -1.26 12.38 -11.11
C GLY A 191 -1.95 12.99 -9.90
N LEU A 192 -1.95 12.32 -8.73
CA LEU A 192 -2.65 12.83 -7.55
C LEU A 192 -1.70 13.50 -6.56
N PRO A 193 -2.08 14.67 -6.01
CA PRO A 193 -1.34 15.28 -4.93
C PRO A 193 -1.38 14.38 -3.68
N ASN A 194 -0.30 14.42 -2.89
CA ASN A 194 -0.29 13.76 -1.58
C ASN A 194 -1.45 14.28 -0.72
N SER A 195 -2.00 13.44 0.16
CA SER A 195 -3.16 13.78 0.99
C SER A 195 -2.93 15.04 1.83
N GLY A 196 -1.69 15.29 2.25
CA GLY A 196 -1.30 16.51 2.96
C GLY A 196 -1.43 17.78 2.10
N ASP A 197 -1.02 17.71 0.84
CA ASP A 197 -1.11 18.83 -0.11
C ASP A 197 -2.55 19.02 -0.58
N PHE A 198 -3.28 17.92 -0.83
CA PHE A 198 -4.69 17.94 -1.19
C PHE A 198 -5.56 18.64 -0.13
N LEU A 199 -5.33 18.32 1.14
CA LEU A 199 -6.10 18.89 2.27
C LEU A 199 -5.52 20.20 2.82
N ARG A 200 -4.57 20.84 2.11
CA ARG A 200 -3.97 22.12 2.52
C ARG A 200 -4.97 23.27 2.43
N GLU A 201 -5.76 23.31 1.36
CA GLU A 201 -6.84 24.27 1.20
C GLU A 201 -8.16 23.66 1.67
N ARG A 202 -8.86 24.38 2.56
CA ARG A 202 -10.16 23.98 3.10
C ARG A 202 -11.23 24.19 2.03
N ALA A 203 -11.85 23.11 1.57
CA ALA A 203 -13.01 23.18 0.70
C ALA A 203 -13.99 22.06 1.03
N ALA A 204 -15.29 22.39 1.11
CA ALA A 204 -16.33 21.43 1.52
C ALA A 204 -16.43 20.22 0.58
N TRP A 205 -16.20 20.42 -0.73
CA TRP A 205 -16.20 19.34 -1.72
C TRP A 205 -15.09 18.31 -1.49
N LYS A 206 -13.98 18.70 -0.85
CA LYS A 206 -12.92 17.73 -0.50
C LYS A 206 -13.39 16.77 0.58
N GLY A 207 -14.23 17.24 1.49
CA GLY A 207 -14.89 16.40 2.49
C GLY A 207 -15.80 15.35 1.85
N THR A 208 -16.62 15.74 0.88
CA THR A 208 -17.50 14.80 0.17
C THR A 208 -16.71 13.78 -0.65
N VAL A 209 -15.59 14.19 -1.26
CA VAL A 209 -14.66 13.25 -1.94
C VAL A 209 -14.06 12.25 -0.96
N CYS A 210 -13.53 12.69 0.18
CA CYS A 210 -12.94 11.80 1.19
C CYS A 210 -13.97 10.81 1.72
N LEU A 211 -15.20 11.27 1.98
CA LEU A 211 -16.29 10.42 2.44
C LEU A 211 -16.70 9.42 1.35
N SER A 212 -16.79 9.84 0.10
CA SER A 212 -17.15 8.96 -1.02
C SER A 212 -16.12 7.85 -1.22
N ILE A 213 -14.82 8.19 -1.13
CA ILE A 213 -13.72 7.23 -1.18
C ILE A 213 -13.83 6.22 -0.02
N PHE A 214 -14.12 6.71 1.19
CA PHE A 214 -14.28 5.85 2.37
C PHE A 214 -15.49 4.91 2.24
N LEU A 215 -16.63 5.41 1.77
CA LEU A 215 -17.82 4.59 1.56
C LEU A 215 -17.60 3.54 0.48
N LEU A 216 -16.93 3.91 -0.62
CA LEU A 216 -16.55 2.96 -1.66
C LEU A 216 -15.62 1.87 -1.12
N ALA A 217 -14.61 2.25 -0.33
CA ALA A 217 -13.73 1.32 0.36
C ALA A 217 -14.52 0.35 1.26
N MET A 218 -15.46 0.86 2.05
CA MET A 218 -16.27 0.03 2.93
C MET A 218 -17.19 -0.92 2.15
N ALA A 219 -17.77 -0.47 1.04
CA ALA A 219 -18.57 -1.31 0.15
C ALA A 219 -17.74 -2.44 -0.47
N MET A 220 -16.51 -2.14 -0.93
CA MET A 220 -15.57 -3.13 -1.44
C MET A 220 -15.16 -4.14 -0.38
N LEU A 221 -14.88 -3.67 0.85
CA LEU A 221 -14.53 -4.54 1.98
C LEU A 221 -15.69 -5.48 2.33
N TRP A 222 -16.91 -4.94 2.37
CA TRP A 222 -18.12 -5.72 2.61
C TRP A 222 -18.33 -6.80 1.56
N ALA A 223 -18.16 -6.47 0.27
CA ALA A 223 -18.28 -7.43 -0.83
C ALA A 223 -17.24 -8.57 -0.76
N HIS A 224 -16.06 -8.33 -0.18
CA HIS A 224 -15.05 -9.36 0.04
C HIS A 224 -15.26 -10.16 1.33
N ALA A 225 -15.96 -9.59 2.32
CA ALA A 225 -16.26 -10.24 3.60
C ALA A 225 -17.48 -11.16 3.55
N SER A 226 -18.41 -10.96 2.61
CA SER A 226 -19.52 -11.89 2.39
C SER A 226 -18.99 -13.21 1.81
N PRO A 227 -19.07 -14.33 2.55
CA PRO A 227 -18.84 -15.63 1.94
C PRO A 227 -19.88 -15.79 0.84
N MET A 228 -19.45 -16.17 -0.36
CA MET A 228 -20.38 -16.70 -1.35
C MET A 228 -21.11 -17.87 -0.68
N SER A 229 -22.39 -17.68 -0.38
CA SER A 229 -23.32 -18.72 0.05
C SER A 229 -23.54 -19.73 -1.06
#